data_AF-A0A3D1RDI4-F1
#
_entry.id   AF-A0A3D1RDI4-F1
#
_cell.length_a   1.000
_cell.length_b   1.000
_cell.length_c   1.000
_cell.angle_alpha   90.00
_cell.angle_beta   90.00
_cell.angle_gamma   90.00
#
_symmetry.space_group_name_H-M   'P 1'
#
loop_
_entity.id
_entity.type
_entity.pdbx_description
1 polymer ?
#
loop_
_entity_poly.entity_id
_entity_poly.type
_entity_poly.pdbx_seq_one_letter_code
_entity_poly.pdbx_strand_id
1 'polypeptide(L)'
;NLKVSAYAAAAVCMVAVPMLMASVEWDDHDRSKKTLARDLAINYLESCAPNAIVISFGDNDTYPLWYAQEVEGVRPDVRVINSSLLGTDWYINQLRYKLNESAPIDPIWTKEQIEGPTRDIIYYAPRPGVNPDQYMDLAYMMKNYAGSDDQANMERARDGSFLNVFPTKKVFIPVDREKVLKNGTVNADDEILPAMTFEIPKNALFKNDAAILNIIAANNWERPIYFTSVYGELGFGDYLRQDGMTYRLVPVANSDVNHERVADVMLSKFKFGNAGTPGVYFDEENRRHLNGIRLAYAQAAGSLADAGKLENARKLLNKYDQSVAEENLPYAMVSRNQQHNTISLQFLYAAYKANDTALIKKVSTQLQKDMEQQQAYYQSLPDRMREPLAYEEERNDGLLRALFSLEQQFKQMNAQPNVETQGNIQTAPVPDSN
;
A
#
# COMPACT_ATOMS: atom_id res chain seq x y z
N ASN A 1 0.53 43.20 -52.02
CA ASN A 1 1.27 42.01 -52.52
C ASN A 1 0.93 40.83 -51.61
N LEU A 2 0.05 39.94 -52.04
CA LEU A 2 -0.53 38.87 -51.19
C LEU A 2 0.52 37.94 -50.57
N LYS A 3 1.63 37.68 -51.27
CA LYS A 3 2.72 36.82 -50.77
C LYS A 3 3.44 37.45 -49.57
N VAL A 4 3.70 38.76 -49.63
CA VAL A 4 4.35 39.50 -48.53
C VAL A 4 3.45 39.54 -47.30
N SER A 5 2.14 39.75 -47.49
CA SER A 5 1.15 39.72 -46.39
C SER A 5 1.06 38.34 -45.74
N ALA A 6 1.09 37.26 -46.52
CA ALA A 6 1.12 35.90 -46.00
C ALA A 6 2.39 35.61 -45.18
N TYR A 7 3.57 35.99 -45.69
CA TYR A 7 4.82 35.81 -44.94
C TYR A 7 4.88 36.66 -43.66
N ALA A 8 4.38 37.89 -43.70
CA ALA A 8 4.29 38.75 -42.52
C ALA A 8 3.33 38.17 -41.47
N ALA A 9 2.15 37.71 -41.88
CA ALA A 9 1.20 37.08 -40.96
C ALA A 9 1.78 35.81 -40.34
N ALA A 10 2.45 34.95 -41.14
CA ALA A 10 3.11 33.76 -40.63
C ALA A 10 4.21 34.09 -39.61
N ALA A 11 5.06 35.08 -39.90
CA ALA A 11 6.11 35.53 -38.98
C ALA A 11 5.54 36.10 -37.68
N VAL A 12 4.48 36.92 -37.77
CA VAL A 12 3.80 37.46 -36.58
C VAL A 12 3.21 36.33 -35.75
N CYS A 13 2.49 35.37 -36.36
CA CYS A 13 1.92 34.25 -35.61
C CYS A 13 2.99 33.35 -34.98
N MET A 14 4.10 33.07 -35.68
CA MET A 14 5.19 32.25 -35.14
C MET A 14 5.90 32.88 -33.94
N VAL A 15 5.86 34.21 -33.79
CA VAL A 15 6.45 34.90 -32.63
C VAL A 15 5.40 35.19 -31.57
N ALA A 16 4.26 35.77 -31.96
CA ALA A 16 3.23 36.22 -31.04
C ALA A 16 2.56 35.07 -30.30
N VAL A 17 2.31 33.92 -30.96
CA VAL A 17 1.65 32.78 -30.30
C VAL A 17 2.56 32.16 -29.23
N PRO A 18 3.82 31.75 -29.51
CA PRO A 18 4.69 31.22 -28.46
C PRO A 18 5.01 32.23 -27.37
N MET A 19 5.17 33.52 -27.71
CA MET A 19 5.41 34.57 -26.70
C MET A 19 4.21 34.75 -25.77
N LEU A 20 2.99 34.75 -26.32
CA LEU A 20 1.77 34.82 -25.51
C LEU A 20 1.65 33.60 -24.60
N MET A 21 1.80 32.39 -25.15
CA MET A 21 1.79 31.14 -24.39
C MET A 21 2.84 31.16 -23.27
N ALA A 22 4.08 31.58 -23.57
CA ALA A 22 5.14 31.69 -22.56
C ALA A 22 4.92 32.83 -21.54
N SER A 23 4.13 33.85 -21.86
CA SER A 23 3.85 34.95 -20.92
C SER A 23 2.67 34.68 -19.99
N VAL A 24 1.67 33.93 -20.48
CA VAL A 24 0.42 33.68 -19.75
C VAL A 24 0.42 32.32 -19.07
N GLU A 25 1.07 31.31 -19.66
CA GLU A 25 0.93 29.92 -19.25
C GLU A 25 2.21 29.34 -18.63
N TRP A 26 3.26 30.17 -18.42
CA TRP A 26 4.56 29.66 -17.95
C TRP A 26 4.48 29.08 -16.54
N ASP A 27 3.82 29.76 -15.62
CA ASP A 27 3.56 29.27 -14.28
C ASP A 27 2.64 28.04 -14.30
N ASP A 28 1.63 28.02 -15.17
CA ASP A 28 0.75 26.88 -15.38
C ASP A 28 1.47 25.64 -15.96
N HIS A 29 2.60 25.83 -16.66
CA HIS A 29 3.44 24.74 -17.20
C HIS A 29 4.72 24.49 -16.38
N ASP A 30 5.07 25.35 -15.44
CA ASP A 30 6.22 25.14 -14.57
C ASP A 30 5.95 23.97 -13.63
N ARG A 31 6.84 22.96 -13.69
CA ARG A 31 6.81 21.77 -12.83
C ARG A 31 8.08 21.65 -12.00
N SER A 32 8.92 22.68 -11.97
CA SER A 32 10.21 22.70 -11.26
C SER A 32 10.08 22.33 -9.77
N LYS A 33 8.94 22.66 -9.15
CA LYS A 33 8.64 22.35 -7.75
C LYS A 33 8.01 20.97 -7.53
N LYS A 34 7.63 20.25 -8.59
CA LYS A 34 6.91 18.97 -8.48
C LYS A 34 7.87 17.80 -8.34
N THR A 35 8.30 17.52 -7.12
CA THR A 35 9.31 16.49 -6.80
C THR A 35 8.73 15.19 -6.27
N LEU A 36 7.41 15.02 -6.30
CA LEU A 36 6.70 13.94 -5.63
C LEU A 36 7.17 12.54 -6.04
N ALA A 37 7.37 12.28 -7.34
CA ALA A 37 7.78 10.95 -7.80
C ALA A 37 9.12 10.51 -7.15
N ARG A 38 10.12 11.40 -7.15
CA ARG A 38 11.41 11.15 -6.50
C ARG A 38 11.26 10.98 -4.99
N ASP A 39 10.52 11.88 -4.35
CA ASP A 39 10.37 11.87 -2.90
C ASP A 39 9.59 10.62 -2.41
N LEU A 40 8.59 10.18 -3.17
CA LEU A 40 7.86 8.93 -2.94
C LEU A 40 8.78 7.71 -3.05
N ALA A 41 9.64 7.67 -4.07
CA ALA A 41 10.64 6.60 -4.22
C ALA A 41 11.60 6.54 -3.03
N ILE A 42 12.06 7.70 -2.55
CA ILE A 42 12.89 7.80 -1.35
C ILE A 42 12.12 7.25 -0.14
N ASN A 43 10.85 7.58 0.04
CA ASN A 43 10.05 7.06 1.15
C ASN A 43 9.93 5.53 1.10
N TYR A 44 9.70 4.93 -0.07
CA TYR A 44 9.68 3.48 -0.23
C TYR A 44 11.05 2.83 0.08
N LEU A 45 12.15 3.42 -0.38
CA LEU A 45 13.49 2.89 -0.15
C LEU A 45 13.91 3.01 1.31
N GLU A 46 13.70 4.17 1.94
CA GLU A 46 14.03 4.42 3.36
C GLU A 46 13.17 3.57 4.32
N SER A 47 11.97 3.19 3.89
CA SER A 47 11.10 2.23 4.59
C SER A 47 11.76 0.85 4.73
N CYS A 48 12.46 0.38 3.69
CA CYS A 48 13.07 -0.95 3.66
C CYS A 48 14.28 -1.07 4.60
N ALA A 49 14.42 -2.22 5.28
CA ALA A 49 15.64 -2.58 5.99
C ALA A 49 16.87 -2.71 5.05
N PRO A 50 18.12 -2.74 5.58
CA PRO A 50 19.32 -2.91 4.76
C PRO A 50 19.33 -4.20 3.93
N ASN A 51 19.88 -4.13 2.71
CA ASN A 51 20.02 -5.25 1.75
C ASN A 51 18.68 -5.93 1.37
N ALA A 52 17.56 -5.21 1.54
CA ALA A 52 16.23 -5.70 1.26
C ALA A 52 15.97 -5.97 -0.23
N ILE A 53 14.93 -6.74 -0.48
CA ILE A 53 14.25 -6.86 -1.78
C ILE A 53 12.93 -6.12 -1.65
N VAL A 54 12.61 -5.24 -2.59
CA VAL A 54 11.29 -4.58 -2.68
C VAL A 54 10.64 -4.90 -4.02
N ILE A 55 9.44 -5.46 -3.98
CA ILE A 55 8.63 -5.78 -5.14
C ILE A 55 7.64 -4.65 -5.39
N SER A 56 7.71 -4.04 -6.58
CA SER A 56 6.82 -2.99 -7.05
C SER A 56 5.84 -3.52 -8.10
N PHE A 57 4.65 -2.92 -8.19
CA PHE A 57 3.55 -3.45 -9.01
C PHE A 57 3.20 -2.64 -10.26
N GLY A 58 3.87 -1.50 -10.48
CA GLY A 58 3.59 -0.66 -11.63
C GLY A 58 4.69 0.34 -11.92
N ASP A 59 4.55 0.98 -13.08
CA ASP A 59 5.53 1.93 -13.62
C ASP A 59 5.70 3.16 -12.73
N ASN A 60 4.59 3.64 -12.15
CA ASN A 60 4.57 4.80 -11.25
C ASN A 60 5.28 4.56 -9.91
N ASP A 61 5.51 3.30 -9.53
CA ASP A 61 6.34 2.94 -8.37
C ASP A 61 7.77 2.62 -8.82
N THR A 62 7.91 1.85 -9.91
CA THR A 62 9.18 1.24 -10.33
C THR A 62 10.16 2.25 -10.91
N TYR A 63 9.74 3.09 -11.86
CA TYR A 63 10.67 4.01 -12.51
C TYR A 63 11.20 5.08 -11.56
N PRO A 64 10.38 5.66 -10.66
CA PRO A 64 10.91 6.56 -9.63
C PRO A 64 11.88 5.86 -8.67
N LEU A 65 11.64 4.61 -8.30
CA LEU A 65 12.56 3.81 -7.48
C LEU A 65 13.91 3.64 -8.17
N TRP A 66 13.93 3.19 -9.44
CA TRP A 66 15.19 3.08 -10.20
C TRP A 66 15.86 4.43 -10.41
N TYR A 67 15.12 5.50 -10.69
CA TYR A 67 15.70 6.84 -10.78
C TYR A 67 16.40 7.24 -9.47
N ALA A 68 15.74 7.04 -8.33
CA ALA A 68 16.32 7.37 -7.02
C ALA A 68 17.61 6.57 -6.73
N GLN A 69 17.68 5.31 -7.18
CA GLN A 69 18.89 4.49 -7.01
C GLN A 69 20.00 4.86 -8.00
N GLU A 70 19.70 4.83 -9.30
CA GLU A 70 20.70 4.90 -10.36
C GLU A 70 21.20 6.32 -10.64
N VAL A 71 20.39 7.34 -10.33
CA VAL A 71 20.75 8.75 -10.57
C VAL A 71 21.07 9.48 -9.27
N GLU A 72 20.24 9.30 -8.24
CA GLU A 72 20.37 10.04 -6.96
C GLU A 72 21.17 9.25 -5.90
N GLY A 73 21.54 7.99 -6.18
CA GLY A 73 22.37 7.17 -5.28
C GLY A 73 21.69 6.77 -3.97
N VAL A 74 20.36 6.78 -3.91
CA VAL A 74 19.59 6.50 -2.70
C VAL A 74 19.45 4.99 -2.53
N ARG A 75 19.91 4.45 -1.39
CA ARG A 75 19.75 3.03 -1.01
C ARG A 75 20.14 2.04 -2.13
N PRO A 76 21.37 2.11 -2.67
CA PRO A 76 21.86 1.18 -3.71
C PRO A 76 21.98 -0.27 -3.22
N ASP A 77 21.78 -0.51 -1.92
CA ASP A 77 21.74 -1.83 -1.28
C ASP A 77 20.41 -2.56 -1.49
N VAL A 78 19.32 -1.84 -1.76
CA VAL A 78 17.98 -2.44 -1.94
C VAL A 78 17.81 -2.96 -3.36
N ARG A 79 17.27 -4.18 -3.53
CA ARG A 79 16.89 -4.69 -4.85
C ARG A 79 15.46 -4.29 -5.20
N VAL A 80 15.27 -3.43 -6.18
CA VAL A 80 13.95 -3.10 -6.73
C VAL A 80 13.57 -4.10 -7.83
N ILE A 81 12.45 -4.79 -7.65
CA ILE A 81 11.93 -5.79 -8.59
C ILE A 81 10.52 -5.38 -9.04
N ASN A 82 10.30 -5.20 -10.34
CA ASN A 82 8.97 -5.01 -10.89
C ASN A 82 8.27 -6.36 -11.10
N SER A 83 7.11 -6.54 -10.48
CA SER A 83 6.35 -7.80 -10.56
C SER A 83 5.90 -8.14 -11.98
N SER A 84 5.59 -7.16 -12.81
CA SER A 84 5.12 -7.37 -14.19
C SER A 84 6.25 -7.83 -15.11
N LEU A 85 7.49 -7.41 -14.86
CA LEU A 85 8.67 -7.87 -15.61
C LEU A 85 9.10 -9.28 -15.20
N LEU A 86 8.71 -9.77 -14.02
CA LEU A 86 8.94 -11.17 -13.61
C LEU A 86 8.18 -12.20 -14.47
N GLY A 87 7.35 -11.77 -15.42
CA GLY A 87 6.82 -12.64 -16.47
C GLY A 87 7.83 -12.98 -17.57
N THR A 88 9.03 -12.41 -17.54
CA THR A 88 10.07 -12.60 -18.57
C THR A 88 11.32 -13.25 -18.00
N ASP A 89 11.88 -14.18 -18.76
CA ASP A 89 13.03 -15.00 -18.39
C ASP A 89 14.31 -14.17 -18.19
N TRP A 90 14.58 -13.21 -19.07
CA TRP A 90 15.74 -12.33 -18.98
C TRP A 90 15.75 -11.53 -17.67
N TYR A 91 14.57 -11.07 -17.20
CA TYR A 91 14.48 -10.26 -16.00
C TYR A 91 14.68 -11.10 -14.74
N ILE A 92 14.08 -12.29 -14.67
CA ILE A 92 14.36 -13.25 -13.59
C ILE A 92 15.85 -13.60 -13.56
N ASN A 93 16.47 -13.86 -14.72
CA ASN A 93 17.89 -14.16 -14.80
C ASN A 93 18.78 -12.97 -14.39
N GLN A 94 18.33 -11.73 -14.59
CA GLN A 94 19.06 -10.53 -14.14
C GLN A 94 19.21 -10.50 -12.61
N LEU A 95 18.27 -11.10 -11.87
CA LEU A 95 18.34 -11.17 -10.40
C LEU A 95 19.55 -11.98 -9.90
N ARG A 96 20.06 -12.91 -10.72
CA ARG A 96 21.22 -13.76 -10.42
C ARG A 96 22.55 -13.00 -10.41
N TYR A 97 22.55 -11.73 -10.82
CA TYR A 97 23.73 -10.88 -10.81
C TYR A 97 23.64 -9.82 -9.70
N LYS A 98 24.80 -9.46 -9.16
CA LYS A 98 24.93 -8.31 -8.27
C LYS A 98 24.58 -7.04 -9.07
N LEU A 99 23.74 -6.19 -8.50
CA LEU A 99 23.41 -4.86 -9.05
C LEU A 99 23.67 -3.86 -7.94
N ASN A 100 24.47 -2.84 -8.23
CA ASN A 100 24.93 -1.85 -7.24
C ASN A 100 25.52 -2.54 -6.00
N GLU A 101 24.98 -2.27 -4.82
CA GLU A 101 25.38 -2.89 -3.56
C GLU A 101 24.51 -4.10 -3.18
N SER A 102 23.36 -4.28 -3.84
CA SER A 102 22.48 -5.43 -3.63
C SER A 102 23.17 -6.74 -4.04
N ALA A 103 23.23 -7.69 -3.11
CA ALA A 103 23.62 -9.06 -3.40
C ALA A 103 22.72 -9.69 -4.50
N PRO A 104 23.23 -10.71 -5.23
CA PRO A 104 22.42 -11.55 -6.10
C PRO A 104 21.23 -12.18 -5.36
N ILE A 105 20.21 -12.55 -6.14
CA ILE A 105 19.10 -13.40 -5.70
C ILE A 105 19.14 -14.64 -6.59
N ASP A 106 19.07 -15.81 -5.97
CA ASP A 106 19.08 -17.08 -6.67
C ASP A 106 17.72 -17.76 -6.54
N PRO A 107 16.80 -17.59 -7.52
CA PRO A 107 15.54 -18.32 -7.54
C PRO A 107 15.76 -19.83 -7.68
N ILE A 108 14.84 -20.64 -7.15
CA ILE A 108 14.94 -22.11 -7.16
C ILE A 108 15.11 -22.69 -8.56
N TRP A 109 14.42 -22.12 -9.56
CA TRP A 109 14.45 -22.63 -10.94
C TRP A 109 15.65 -22.14 -11.73
N THR A 110 16.25 -23.04 -12.51
CA THR A 110 17.41 -22.70 -13.37
C THR A 110 17.00 -21.80 -14.54
N LYS A 111 18.01 -21.26 -15.24
CA LYS A 111 17.79 -20.43 -16.43
C LYS A 111 16.99 -21.19 -17.50
N GLU A 112 17.32 -22.46 -17.73
CA GLU A 112 16.70 -23.32 -18.74
C GLU A 112 15.23 -23.62 -18.38
N GLN A 113 14.93 -23.72 -17.09
CA GLN A 113 13.57 -24.01 -16.62
C GLN A 113 12.59 -22.83 -16.81
N ILE A 114 13.09 -21.62 -17.05
CA ILE A 114 12.28 -20.41 -17.22
C ILE A 114 12.36 -19.81 -18.62
N GLU A 115 13.19 -20.36 -19.50
CA GLU A 115 13.50 -19.82 -20.83
C GLU A 115 12.26 -19.75 -21.73
N GLY A 116 12.09 -18.62 -22.42
CA GLY A 116 11.00 -18.42 -23.37
C GLY A 116 9.62 -18.71 -22.75
N PRO A 117 8.75 -19.52 -23.39
CA PRO A 117 7.41 -19.80 -22.90
C PRO A 117 7.33 -20.90 -21.83
N THR A 118 8.46 -21.47 -21.41
CA THR A 118 8.46 -22.54 -20.40
C THR A 118 7.91 -22.02 -19.07
N ARG A 119 6.98 -22.76 -18.47
CA ARG A 119 6.36 -22.39 -17.17
C ARG A 119 5.71 -20.99 -17.17
N ASP A 120 5.22 -20.52 -18.32
CA ASP A 120 4.41 -19.28 -18.39
C ASP A 120 3.15 -19.38 -17.53
N ILE A 121 2.58 -20.59 -17.46
CA ILE A 121 1.43 -20.93 -16.63
C ILE A 121 1.69 -22.30 -15.97
N ILE A 122 1.42 -22.39 -14.68
CA ILE A 122 1.48 -23.63 -13.90
C ILE A 122 0.11 -23.86 -13.28
N TYR A 123 -0.48 -25.02 -13.50
CA TYR A 123 -1.85 -25.30 -13.09
C TYR A 123 -1.92 -26.02 -11.74
N TYR A 124 -2.97 -25.75 -10.97
CA TYR A 124 -3.32 -26.59 -9.84
C TYR A 124 -3.84 -27.93 -10.36
N ALA A 125 -3.16 -29.02 -9.98
CA ALA A 125 -3.60 -30.38 -10.31
C ALA A 125 -3.28 -31.33 -9.16
N PRO A 126 -4.28 -31.77 -8.37
CA PRO A 126 -4.09 -32.72 -7.28
C PRO A 126 -3.37 -34.00 -7.74
N ARG A 127 -2.50 -34.55 -6.89
CA ARG A 127 -1.72 -35.75 -7.18
C ARG A 127 -2.01 -36.88 -6.21
N PRO A 128 -2.08 -38.15 -6.68
CA PRO A 128 -2.08 -39.30 -5.80
C PRO A 128 -0.89 -39.25 -4.83
N GLY A 129 -1.14 -39.48 -3.54
CA GLY A 129 -0.10 -39.40 -2.50
C GLY A 129 0.14 -38.01 -1.91
N VAL A 130 -0.45 -36.95 -2.47
CA VAL A 130 -0.46 -35.61 -1.86
C VAL A 130 -1.80 -35.39 -1.16
N ASN A 131 -1.78 -35.24 0.16
CA ASN A 131 -2.98 -34.92 0.92
C ASN A 131 -3.31 -33.43 0.78
N PRO A 132 -4.49 -33.04 0.24
CA PRO A 132 -4.86 -31.64 0.07
C PRO A 132 -5.06 -30.88 1.39
N ASP A 133 -5.22 -31.59 2.52
CA ASP A 133 -5.36 -30.98 3.84
C ASP A 133 -4.04 -30.75 4.57
N GLN A 134 -2.94 -31.27 4.04
CA GLN A 134 -1.61 -31.07 4.61
C GLN A 134 -0.87 -29.94 3.88
N TYR A 135 -0.17 -29.13 4.67
CA TYR A 135 0.72 -28.11 4.14
C TYR A 135 1.98 -28.76 3.56
N MET A 136 2.38 -28.33 2.35
CA MET A 136 3.62 -28.74 1.70
C MET A 136 4.68 -27.64 1.85
N ASP A 137 5.94 -28.02 2.05
CA ASP A 137 7.03 -27.06 2.04
C ASP A 137 7.08 -26.34 0.67
N LEU A 138 7.05 -25.00 0.69
CA LEU A 138 6.96 -24.21 -0.54
C LEU A 138 8.17 -24.45 -1.44
N ALA A 139 9.38 -24.51 -0.90
CA ALA A 139 10.59 -24.74 -1.69
C ALA A 139 10.57 -26.14 -2.34
N TYR A 140 10.11 -27.15 -1.59
CA TYR A 140 9.90 -28.50 -2.12
C TYR A 140 8.87 -28.53 -3.24
N MET A 141 7.73 -27.87 -3.08
CA MET A 141 6.69 -27.80 -4.11
C MET A 141 7.19 -27.12 -5.38
N MET A 142 7.86 -25.97 -5.21
CA MET A 142 8.41 -25.19 -6.32
C MET A 142 9.48 -26.00 -7.06
N LYS A 143 10.34 -26.74 -6.36
CA LYS A 143 11.39 -27.55 -6.99
C LYS A 143 10.86 -28.82 -7.68
N ASN A 144 10.06 -29.62 -6.97
CA ASN A 144 9.77 -31.01 -7.36
C ASN A 144 8.45 -31.18 -8.13
N TYR A 145 7.60 -30.15 -8.18
CA TYR A 145 6.38 -30.19 -8.99
C TYR A 145 6.36 -29.05 -9.99
N ALA A 146 6.25 -27.81 -9.52
CA ALA A 146 6.10 -26.65 -10.41
C ALA A 146 7.34 -26.47 -11.30
N GLY A 147 8.52 -26.76 -10.76
CA GLY A 147 9.80 -26.77 -11.46
C GLY A 147 10.18 -28.08 -12.14
N SER A 148 9.40 -29.15 -12.02
CA SER A 148 9.82 -30.48 -12.49
C SER A 148 9.77 -30.62 -14.01
N ASP A 149 10.79 -31.26 -14.59
CA ASP A 149 10.80 -31.74 -15.97
C ASP A 149 10.49 -33.25 -16.06
N ASP A 150 10.29 -33.92 -14.91
CA ASP A 150 9.80 -35.30 -14.85
C ASP A 150 8.30 -35.35 -15.16
N GLN A 151 7.95 -36.08 -16.23
CA GLN A 151 6.58 -36.28 -16.69
C GLN A 151 5.67 -36.91 -15.63
N ALA A 152 6.21 -37.67 -14.67
CA ALA A 152 5.44 -38.24 -13.55
C ALA A 152 4.83 -37.15 -12.64
N ASN A 153 5.46 -35.97 -12.59
CA ASN A 153 4.99 -34.83 -11.81
C ASN A 153 4.22 -33.79 -12.65
N MET A 154 4.10 -34.00 -13.97
CA MET A 154 3.46 -33.09 -14.92
C MET A 154 2.10 -33.60 -15.41
N GLU A 155 1.24 -32.72 -15.88
CA GLU A 155 -0.09 -33.09 -16.38
C GLU A 155 -0.09 -33.19 -17.90
N ARG A 156 -0.65 -34.28 -18.44
CA ARG A 156 -0.73 -34.46 -19.89
C ARG A 156 -1.91 -33.69 -20.46
N ALA A 157 -1.63 -32.70 -21.29
CA ALA A 157 -2.64 -31.94 -22.02
C ALA A 157 -3.32 -32.77 -23.13
N ARG A 158 -4.44 -32.25 -23.65
CA ARG A 158 -5.22 -32.90 -24.72
C ARG A 158 -4.45 -33.05 -26.03
N ASP A 159 -3.55 -32.12 -26.31
CA ASP A 159 -2.66 -32.13 -27.48
C ASP A 159 -1.44 -33.05 -27.30
N GLY A 160 -1.31 -33.71 -26.13
CA GLY A 160 -0.22 -34.60 -25.80
C GLY A 160 1.01 -33.91 -25.20
N SER A 161 1.01 -32.57 -25.08
CA SER A 161 2.06 -31.84 -24.36
C SER A 161 1.97 -32.09 -22.84
N PHE A 162 3.04 -31.78 -22.12
CA PHE A 162 3.09 -31.87 -20.67
C PHE A 162 3.09 -30.47 -20.06
N LEU A 163 2.21 -30.26 -19.09
CA LEU A 163 2.03 -29.00 -18.37
C LEU A 163 2.62 -29.13 -16.96
N ASN A 164 3.37 -28.12 -16.53
CA ASN A 164 3.81 -28.01 -15.15
C ASN A 164 2.62 -27.76 -14.23
N VAL A 165 2.66 -28.37 -13.04
CA VAL A 165 1.58 -28.27 -12.06
C VAL A 165 2.10 -28.09 -10.64
N PHE A 166 1.22 -27.64 -9.75
CA PHE A 166 1.41 -27.73 -8.30
C PHE A 166 0.29 -28.58 -7.67
N PRO A 167 0.61 -29.50 -6.75
CA PRO A 167 -0.32 -30.55 -6.32
C PRO A 167 -1.22 -30.16 -5.13
N THR A 168 -0.89 -29.09 -4.40
CA THR A 168 -1.67 -28.57 -3.27
C THR A 168 -1.61 -27.05 -3.25
N LYS A 169 -2.64 -26.41 -2.70
CA LYS A 169 -2.67 -24.96 -2.47
C LYS A 169 -2.14 -24.58 -1.10
N LYS A 170 -2.09 -25.52 -0.15
CA LYS A 170 -1.65 -25.28 1.22
C LYS A 170 -0.14 -25.44 1.30
N VAL A 171 0.57 -24.34 1.55
CA VAL A 171 2.04 -24.32 1.60
C VAL A 171 2.55 -23.70 2.89
N PHE A 172 3.75 -24.08 3.29
CA PHE A 172 4.43 -23.46 4.41
C PHE A 172 5.87 -23.11 4.10
N ILE A 173 6.41 -22.17 4.86
CA ILE A 173 7.83 -21.83 4.87
C ILE A 173 8.34 -22.04 6.29
N PRO A 174 9.37 -22.89 6.51
CA PRO A 174 9.93 -23.09 7.84
C PRO A 174 10.55 -21.80 8.37
N VAL A 175 10.44 -21.57 9.67
CA VAL A 175 10.98 -20.36 10.32
C VAL A 175 12.10 -20.74 11.27
N ASP A 176 13.29 -20.20 11.01
CA ASP A 176 14.40 -20.24 11.95
C ASP A 176 14.26 -19.05 12.90
N ARG A 177 13.72 -19.31 14.11
CA ARG A 177 13.45 -18.30 15.13
C ARG A 177 14.69 -17.49 15.50
N GLU A 178 15.85 -18.14 15.64
CA GLU A 178 17.09 -17.47 16.02
C GLU A 178 17.56 -16.53 14.91
N LYS A 179 17.47 -16.97 13.66
CA LYS A 179 17.84 -16.16 12.50
C LYS A 179 16.97 -14.91 12.36
N VAL A 180 15.65 -15.05 12.42
CA VAL A 180 14.72 -13.92 12.22
C VAL A 180 14.81 -12.88 13.33
N LEU A 181 15.13 -13.30 14.56
CA LEU A 181 15.43 -12.38 15.67
C LEU A 181 16.79 -11.69 15.45
N LYS A 182 17.83 -12.46 15.13
CA LYS A 182 19.20 -11.94 14.97
C LYS A 182 19.31 -10.90 13.86
N ASN A 183 18.58 -11.08 12.75
CA ASN A 183 18.63 -10.19 11.60
C ASN A 183 17.55 -9.08 11.62
N GLY A 184 16.76 -8.97 12.70
CA GLY A 184 15.73 -7.94 12.85
C GLY A 184 14.57 -8.07 11.86
N THR A 185 14.22 -9.30 11.45
CA THR A 185 12.99 -9.58 10.71
C THR A 185 11.76 -9.46 11.58
N VAL A 186 11.90 -9.84 12.84
CA VAL A 186 10.87 -9.74 13.87
C VAL A 186 11.39 -8.90 15.04
N ASN A 187 10.47 -8.28 15.76
CA ASN A 187 10.72 -7.57 17.00
C ASN A 187 10.86 -8.59 18.15
N ALA A 188 11.44 -8.17 19.27
CA ALA A 188 11.68 -9.06 20.40
C ALA A 188 10.39 -9.58 21.06
N ASP A 189 9.31 -8.79 20.97
CA ASP A 189 7.98 -9.05 21.51
C ASP A 189 7.02 -9.73 20.52
N ASP A 190 7.48 -10.00 19.29
CA ASP A 190 6.66 -10.69 18.29
C ASP A 190 6.37 -12.15 18.67
N GLU A 191 5.13 -12.57 18.43
CA GLU A 191 4.75 -13.98 18.45
C GLU A 191 5.23 -14.69 17.16
N ILE A 192 6.48 -15.13 17.17
CA ILE A 192 7.11 -15.77 16.01
C ILE A 192 6.55 -17.17 15.80
N LEU A 193 5.97 -17.42 14.64
CA LEU A 193 5.45 -18.72 14.25
C LEU A 193 6.59 -19.70 13.89
N PRO A 194 6.44 -21.01 14.17
CA PRO A 194 7.43 -22.02 13.77
C PRO A 194 7.49 -22.25 12.25
N ALA A 195 6.40 -21.93 11.55
CA ALA A 195 6.31 -21.94 10.10
C ALA A 195 5.29 -20.89 9.66
N MET A 196 5.55 -20.22 8.54
CA MET A 196 4.60 -19.34 7.88
C MET A 196 3.72 -20.17 6.95
N THR A 197 2.45 -20.40 7.32
CA THR A 197 1.51 -21.25 6.58
C THR A 197 0.49 -20.40 5.83
N PHE A 198 0.25 -20.66 4.54
CA PHE A 198 -0.77 -19.95 3.76
C PHE A 198 -1.36 -20.81 2.65
N GLU A 199 -2.51 -20.40 2.12
CA GLU A 199 -3.17 -21.03 0.98
C GLU A 199 -3.05 -20.16 -0.27
N ILE A 200 -2.55 -20.72 -1.37
CA ILE A 200 -2.49 -20.06 -2.67
C ILE A 200 -3.92 -20.04 -3.27
N PRO A 201 -4.57 -18.87 -3.41
CA PRO A 201 -5.97 -18.80 -3.80
C PRO A 201 -6.19 -19.04 -5.31
N LYS A 202 -5.11 -19.14 -6.09
CA LYS A 202 -5.14 -19.27 -7.55
C LYS A 202 -5.22 -20.75 -7.99
N ASN A 203 -5.91 -21.00 -9.10
CA ASN A 203 -5.88 -22.31 -9.80
C ASN A 203 -4.79 -22.39 -10.87
N ALA A 204 -4.18 -21.26 -11.20
CA ALA A 204 -3.06 -21.17 -12.11
C ALA A 204 -2.11 -20.08 -11.60
N LEU A 205 -0.82 -20.38 -11.59
CA LEU A 205 0.24 -19.43 -11.31
C LEU A 205 0.84 -19.00 -12.64
N PHE A 206 0.80 -17.70 -12.93
CA PHE A 206 1.59 -17.16 -14.04
C PHE A 206 3.07 -17.11 -13.66
N LYS A 207 3.97 -16.99 -14.65
CA LYS A 207 5.41 -16.95 -14.41
C LYS A 207 5.85 -15.91 -13.38
N ASN A 208 5.22 -14.73 -13.37
CA ASN A 208 5.48 -13.70 -12.36
C ASN A 208 5.03 -14.13 -10.95
N ASP A 209 3.86 -14.75 -10.80
CA ASP A 209 3.38 -15.31 -9.52
C ASP A 209 4.38 -16.34 -9.00
N ALA A 210 4.77 -17.28 -9.87
CA ALA A 210 5.71 -18.33 -9.54
C ALA A 210 7.12 -17.78 -9.22
N ALA A 211 7.58 -16.75 -9.93
CA ALA A 211 8.86 -16.11 -9.65
C ALA A 211 8.88 -15.48 -8.25
N ILE A 212 7.80 -14.80 -7.82
CA ILE A 212 7.68 -14.26 -6.46
C ILE A 212 7.75 -15.39 -5.42
N LEU A 213 7.00 -16.48 -5.62
CA LEU A 213 7.05 -17.64 -4.72
C LEU A 213 8.45 -18.29 -4.68
N ASN A 214 9.13 -18.40 -5.81
CA ASN A 214 10.51 -18.91 -5.89
C ASN A 214 11.49 -18.02 -5.12
N ILE A 215 11.39 -16.70 -5.24
CA ILE A 215 12.23 -15.75 -4.50
C ILE A 215 11.99 -15.90 -3.01
N ILE A 216 10.73 -15.91 -2.58
CA ILE A 216 10.37 -16.07 -1.16
C ILE A 216 10.89 -17.41 -0.62
N ALA A 217 10.67 -18.51 -1.35
CA ALA A 217 11.06 -19.85 -0.94
C ALA A 217 12.59 -20.06 -0.90
N ALA A 218 13.34 -19.46 -1.83
CA ALA A 218 14.80 -19.55 -1.85
C ALA A 218 15.48 -18.69 -0.77
N ASN A 219 14.78 -17.66 -0.27
CA ASN A 219 15.37 -16.64 0.59
C ASN A 219 15.80 -17.16 1.97
N ASN A 220 15.18 -18.21 2.52
CA ASN A 220 15.50 -18.77 3.85
C ASN A 220 15.63 -17.73 4.98
N TRP A 221 14.84 -16.66 4.89
CA TRP A 221 14.87 -15.48 5.78
C TRP A 221 16.21 -14.73 5.81
N GLU A 222 17.08 -14.87 4.81
CA GLU A 222 18.38 -14.18 4.72
C GLU A 222 18.22 -12.69 4.40
N ARG A 223 17.31 -12.35 3.48
CA ARG A 223 17.05 -10.97 3.09
C ARG A 223 15.62 -10.54 3.46
N PRO A 224 15.43 -9.30 3.93
CA PRO A 224 14.10 -8.73 4.07
C PRO A 224 13.38 -8.64 2.72
N ILE A 225 12.13 -9.07 2.63
CA ILE A 225 11.31 -8.96 1.41
C ILE A 225 10.16 -8.00 1.70
N TYR A 226 10.00 -7.00 0.82
CA TYR A 226 9.03 -5.93 0.93
C TYR A 226 8.18 -5.82 -0.33
N PHE A 227 7.04 -5.16 -0.18
CA PHE A 227 6.11 -4.83 -1.25
C PHE A 227 5.72 -3.35 -1.19
N THR A 228 5.57 -2.67 -2.34
CA THR A 228 5.13 -1.25 -2.37
C THR A 228 3.63 -1.08 -2.10
N SER A 229 2.88 -2.18 -2.06
CA SER A 229 1.47 -2.23 -1.69
C SER A 229 1.17 -3.51 -0.91
N VAL A 230 0.02 -3.55 -0.22
CA VAL A 230 -0.47 -4.79 0.38
C VAL A 230 -0.74 -5.80 -0.74
N TYR A 231 -0.09 -6.95 -0.69
CA TYR A 231 -0.14 -7.97 -1.73
C TYR A 231 -0.60 -9.33 -1.19
N GLY A 232 -1.90 -9.57 -1.26
CA GLY A 232 -2.53 -10.80 -0.79
C GLY A 232 -2.83 -11.84 -1.87
N GLU A 233 -2.55 -11.56 -3.15
CA GLU A 233 -2.99 -12.43 -4.26
C GLU A 233 -2.41 -13.84 -4.24
N LEU A 234 -1.30 -14.05 -3.54
CA LEU A 234 -0.64 -15.35 -3.39
C LEU A 234 -0.88 -15.99 -2.02
N GLY A 235 -1.75 -15.40 -1.19
CA GLY A 235 -2.21 -15.98 0.07
C GLY A 235 -1.42 -15.60 1.32
N PHE A 236 -0.25 -14.99 1.18
CA PHE A 236 0.59 -14.59 2.32
C PHE A 236 0.28 -13.18 2.88
N GLY A 237 -0.86 -12.58 2.51
CA GLY A 237 -1.22 -11.21 2.88
C GLY A 237 -1.21 -10.95 4.38
N ASP A 238 -1.65 -11.92 5.18
CA ASP A 238 -1.73 -11.83 6.66
C ASP A 238 -0.35 -11.79 7.35
N TYR A 239 0.71 -11.98 6.57
CA TYR A 239 2.12 -11.90 6.99
C TYR A 239 2.82 -10.64 6.51
N LEU A 240 2.07 -9.70 5.92
CA LEU A 240 2.58 -8.41 5.46
C LEU A 240 2.40 -7.35 6.54
N ARG A 241 3.53 -6.85 7.04
CA ARG A 241 3.60 -5.84 8.08
C ARG A 241 4.07 -4.50 7.54
N GLN A 242 3.37 -3.43 7.83
CA GLN A 242 3.75 -2.07 7.44
C GLN A 242 5.04 -1.62 8.15
N ASP A 243 6.06 -1.30 7.37
CA ASP A 243 7.32 -0.66 7.77
C ASP A 243 7.42 0.68 7.02
N GLY A 244 6.64 1.69 7.40
CA GLY A 244 6.58 2.97 6.68
C GLY A 244 5.61 2.93 5.51
N MET A 245 6.11 3.06 4.27
CA MET A 245 5.30 2.96 3.04
C MET A 245 5.39 1.60 2.35
N THR A 246 6.26 0.71 2.83
CA THR A 246 6.37 -0.65 2.31
C THR A 246 5.84 -1.66 3.31
N TYR A 247 5.51 -2.84 2.81
CA TYR A 247 4.97 -3.94 3.60
C TYR A 247 5.97 -5.10 3.60
N ARG A 248 6.53 -5.40 4.76
CA ARG A 248 7.52 -6.46 4.97
C ARG A 248 6.84 -7.80 5.15
N LEU A 249 7.35 -8.84 4.48
CA LEU A 249 7.00 -10.22 4.79
C LEU A 249 7.68 -10.67 6.09
N VAL A 250 6.89 -11.06 7.09
CA VAL A 250 7.36 -11.48 8.41
C VAL A 250 6.63 -12.74 8.90
N PRO A 251 7.27 -13.64 9.67
CA PRO A 251 6.64 -14.86 10.18
C PRO A 251 5.79 -14.62 11.44
N VAL A 252 4.97 -13.57 11.40
CA VAL A 252 4.08 -13.13 12.49
C VAL A 252 2.72 -12.86 11.86
N ALA A 253 1.68 -13.54 12.33
CA ALA A 253 0.34 -13.36 11.80
C ALA A 253 -0.32 -12.12 12.43
N ASN A 254 -1.09 -11.37 11.62
CA ASN A 254 -1.93 -10.25 12.08
C ASN A 254 -1.17 -9.16 12.85
N SER A 255 0.11 -8.96 12.51
CA SER A 255 0.96 -7.88 13.04
C SER A 255 1.07 -6.82 11.95
N ASP A 256 0.00 -6.04 11.76
CA ASP A 256 -0.17 -5.19 10.57
C ASP A 256 0.81 -4.02 10.49
N VAL A 257 1.38 -3.57 11.61
CA VAL A 257 2.25 -2.39 11.68
C VAL A 257 3.43 -2.63 12.61
N ASN A 258 4.65 -2.34 12.12
CA ASN A 258 5.84 -2.32 12.94
C ASN A 258 6.04 -0.96 13.62
N HIS A 259 5.54 -0.82 14.85
CA HIS A 259 5.47 0.46 15.58
C HIS A 259 6.79 1.21 15.70
N GLU A 260 7.89 0.50 15.99
CA GLU A 260 9.20 1.15 16.15
C GLU A 260 9.71 1.66 14.81
N ARG A 261 9.58 0.83 13.77
CA ARG A 261 10.04 1.15 12.42
C ARG A 261 9.26 2.31 11.80
N VAL A 262 7.93 2.29 11.90
CA VAL A 262 7.09 3.40 11.37
C VAL A 262 7.39 4.71 12.08
N ALA A 263 7.55 4.69 13.42
CA ALA A 263 7.83 5.89 14.18
C ALA A 263 9.20 6.49 13.80
N ASP A 264 10.24 5.65 13.69
CA ASP A 264 11.58 6.10 13.30
C ASP A 264 11.62 6.67 11.89
N VAL A 265 11.23 5.87 10.88
CA VAL A 265 11.43 6.24 9.47
C VAL A 265 10.49 7.37 9.06
N MET A 266 9.22 7.32 9.45
CA MET A 266 8.25 8.31 8.98
C MET A 266 8.47 9.68 9.62
N LEU A 267 8.94 9.74 10.87
CA LEU A 267 9.26 11.03 11.50
C LEU A 267 10.57 11.63 10.97
N SER A 268 11.57 10.80 10.66
CA SER A 268 12.94 11.28 10.38
C SER A 268 13.34 11.33 8.91
N LYS A 269 12.78 10.47 8.05
CA LYS A 269 13.23 10.31 6.65
C LYS A 269 12.24 10.78 5.59
N PHE A 270 10.95 10.78 5.90
CA PHE A 270 9.93 10.96 4.86
C PHE A 270 9.90 12.37 4.26
N LYS A 271 9.67 12.40 2.96
CA LYS A 271 9.52 13.59 2.12
C LYS A 271 8.13 13.62 1.48
N PHE A 272 7.71 14.82 1.04
CA PHE A 272 6.33 15.07 0.63
C PHE A 272 6.21 15.74 -0.73
N GLY A 273 7.26 15.71 -1.57
CA GLY A 273 7.15 16.18 -2.95
C GLY A 273 6.85 17.68 -3.06
N ASN A 274 7.36 18.48 -2.12
CA ASN A 274 7.02 19.89 -1.92
C ASN A 274 5.53 20.18 -1.67
N ALA A 275 4.75 19.21 -1.17
CA ALA A 275 3.34 19.44 -0.86
C ALA A 275 3.10 20.51 0.23
N GLY A 276 4.10 20.84 1.05
CA GLY A 276 4.06 21.96 1.99
C GLY A 276 4.44 23.32 1.39
N THR A 277 4.88 23.39 0.12
CA THR A 277 5.27 24.64 -0.53
C THR A 277 4.06 25.30 -1.20
N PRO A 278 3.73 26.56 -0.89
CA PRO A 278 2.57 27.22 -1.48
C PRO A 278 2.55 27.25 -3.00
N GLY A 279 1.36 27.02 -3.56
CA GLY A 279 1.08 27.11 -5.00
C GLY A 279 1.59 25.94 -5.84
N VAL A 280 1.92 24.79 -5.25
CA VAL A 280 2.33 23.60 -6.01
C VAL A 280 1.09 22.84 -6.46
N TYR A 281 0.86 22.80 -7.78
CA TYR A 281 -0.25 22.06 -8.36
C TYR A 281 0.04 20.54 -8.44
N PHE A 282 -0.83 19.75 -7.82
CA PHE A 282 -0.87 18.29 -7.98
C PHE A 282 -2.10 17.91 -8.80
N ASP A 283 -1.89 17.27 -9.95
CA ASP A 283 -2.96 16.62 -10.72
C ASP A 283 -3.52 15.39 -9.98
N GLU A 284 -4.55 14.78 -10.55
CA GLU A 284 -5.26 13.63 -9.97
C GLU A 284 -4.33 12.49 -9.54
N GLU A 285 -3.39 12.08 -10.40
CA GLU A 285 -2.48 10.98 -10.08
C GLU A 285 -1.50 11.34 -8.96
N ASN A 286 -1.00 12.58 -8.95
CA ASN A 286 -0.13 13.02 -7.87
C ASN A 286 -0.86 13.15 -6.53
N ARG A 287 -2.12 13.62 -6.54
CA ARG A 287 -2.97 13.61 -5.35
C ARG A 287 -3.22 12.18 -4.86
N ARG A 288 -3.43 11.22 -5.77
CA ARG A 288 -3.54 9.79 -5.41
C ARG A 288 -2.30 9.28 -4.67
N HIS A 289 -1.10 9.64 -5.14
CA HIS A 289 0.15 9.26 -4.47
C HIS A 289 0.36 9.96 -3.13
N LEU A 290 0.03 11.25 -2.99
CA LEU A 290 0.04 11.94 -1.69
C LEU A 290 -0.99 11.35 -0.71
N ASN A 291 -2.14 10.90 -1.21
CA ASN A 291 -3.11 10.18 -0.41
C ASN A 291 -2.59 8.81 0.05
N GLY A 292 -1.76 8.14 -0.75
CA GLY A 292 -1.02 6.95 -0.30
C GLY A 292 -0.12 7.25 0.90
N ILE A 293 0.57 8.40 0.90
CA ILE A 293 1.34 8.87 2.06
C ILE A 293 0.39 9.12 3.25
N ARG A 294 -0.71 9.87 3.05
CA ARG A 294 -1.72 10.14 4.11
C ARG A 294 -2.22 8.85 4.76
N LEU A 295 -2.55 7.86 3.94
CA LEU A 295 -3.05 6.56 4.36
C LEU A 295 -2.01 5.83 5.22
N ALA A 296 -0.75 5.78 4.78
CA ALA A 296 0.33 5.15 5.54
C ALA A 296 0.49 5.79 6.93
N TYR A 297 0.41 7.13 7.03
CA TYR A 297 0.42 7.84 8.30
C TYR A 297 -0.80 7.53 9.17
N ALA A 298 -2.00 7.48 8.58
CA ALA A 298 -3.23 7.16 9.30
C ALA A 298 -3.19 5.74 9.88
N GLN A 299 -2.76 4.75 9.10
CA GLN A 299 -2.64 3.35 9.54
C GLN A 299 -1.61 3.20 10.66
N ALA A 300 -0.42 3.76 10.48
CA ALA A 300 0.64 3.72 11.49
C ALA A 300 0.22 4.41 12.80
N ALA A 301 -0.36 5.61 12.72
CA ALA A 301 -0.83 6.33 13.89
C ALA A 301 -2.01 5.64 14.58
N GLY A 302 -2.95 5.09 13.82
CA GLY A 302 -4.08 4.33 14.36
C GLY A 302 -3.62 3.10 15.14
N SER A 303 -2.70 2.32 14.57
CA SER A 303 -2.14 1.13 15.23
C SER A 303 -1.32 1.48 16.48
N LEU A 304 -0.52 2.55 16.43
CA LEU A 304 0.18 3.07 17.61
C LEU A 304 -0.79 3.50 18.71
N ALA A 305 -1.89 4.14 18.35
CA ALA A 305 -2.91 4.56 19.31
C ALA A 305 -3.64 3.36 19.95
N ASP A 306 -3.98 2.33 19.16
CA ASP A 306 -4.55 1.08 19.67
C ASP A 306 -3.62 0.37 20.67
N ALA A 307 -2.31 0.49 20.47
CA ALA A 307 -1.28 -0.01 21.38
C ALA A 307 -1.00 0.92 22.58
N GLY A 308 -1.79 1.98 22.78
CA GLY A 308 -1.61 2.94 23.88
C GLY A 308 -0.44 3.92 23.69
N LYS A 309 0.26 3.88 22.54
CA LYS A 309 1.40 4.76 22.21
C LYS A 309 0.91 6.10 21.64
N LEU A 310 0.03 6.77 22.40
CA LEU A 310 -0.71 7.95 21.94
C LEU A 310 0.18 9.14 21.53
N GLU A 311 1.31 9.34 22.21
CA GLU A 311 2.23 10.42 21.87
C GLU A 311 2.85 10.24 20.47
N ASN A 312 3.29 9.02 20.14
CA ASN A 312 3.86 8.70 18.83
C ASN A 312 2.79 8.78 17.74
N ALA A 313 1.57 8.32 18.02
CA ALA A 313 0.43 8.46 17.11
C ALA A 313 0.17 9.93 16.75
N ARG A 314 0.10 10.82 17.75
CA ARG A 314 -0.07 12.27 17.50
C ARG A 314 1.10 12.87 16.75
N LYS A 315 2.34 12.51 17.08
CA LYS A 315 3.54 12.98 16.38
C LYS A 315 3.48 12.65 14.88
N LEU A 316 3.08 11.43 14.53
CA LEU A 316 2.92 11.03 13.12
C LEU A 316 1.83 11.83 12.41
N LEU A 317 0.63 11.94 12.99
CA LEU A 317 -0.47 12.70 12.37
C LEU A 317 -0.11 14.17 12.16
N ASN A 318 0.50 14.81 13.16
CA ASN A 318 0.93 16.21 13.07
C ASN A 318 2.11 16.39 12.11
N LYS A 319 3.01 15.41 12.01
CA LYS A 319 4.10 15.44 11.01
C LYS A 319 3.53 15.48 9.59
N TYR A 320 2.52 14.66 9.30
CA TYR A 320 1.83 14.72 8.01
C TYR A 320 1.16 16.08 7.78
N ASP A 321 0.33 16.53 8.74
CA ASP A 321 -0.42 17.80 8.64
C ASP A 321 0.49 19.01 8.40
N GLN A 322 1.65 19.07 9.08
CA GLN A 322 2.61 20.16 8.92
C GLN A 322 3.41 20.09 7.61
N SER A 323 3.46 18.92 6.97
CA SER A 323 4.28 18.72 5.76
C SER A 323 3.49 18.86 4.47
N VAL A 324 2.16 18.94 4.55
CA VAL A 324 1.25 19.02 3.41
C VAL A 324 0.34 20.24 3.60
N ALA A 325 0.48 21.24 2.73
CA ALA A 325 -0.36 22.43 2.80
C ALA A 325 -1.78 22.09 2.32
N GLU A 326 -2.78 22.55 3.09
CA GLU A 326 -4.20 22.31 2.77
C GLU A 326 -4.64 22.93 1.44
N GLU A 327 -4.00 24.02 1.02
CA GLU A 327 -4.25 24.63 -0.29
C GLU A 327 -3.79 23.74 -1.45
N ASN A 328 -2.76 22.93 -1.24
CA ASN A 328 -2.23 22.02 -2.27
C ASN A 328 -2.95 20.67 -2.26
N LEU A 329 -3.29 20.17 -1.06
CA LEU A 329 -4.02 18.94 -0.87
C LEU A 329 -4.94 19.04 0.37
N PRO A 330 -6.20 19.49 0.20
CA PRO A 330 -7.12 19.63 1.32
C PRO A 330 -7.43 18.27 1.95
N TYR A 331 -8.06 18.25 3.12
CA TYR A 331 -8.52 16.99 3.72
C TYR A 331 -9.79 16.46 3.06
N ALA A 332 -10.59 17.30 2.41
CA ALA A 332 -11.81 16.85 1.76
C ALA A 332 -11.94 17.44 0.35
N MET A 333 -12.29 16.60 -0.61
CA MET A 333 -12.63 16.98 -1.98
C MET A 333 -13.20 15.78 -2.76
N VAL A 334 -13.96 16.09 -3.81
CA VAL A 334 -14.38 15.12 -4.82
C VAL A 334 -13.15 14.46 -5.47
N SER A 335 -13.23 13.14 -5.66
CA SER A 335 -12.17 12.34 -6.30
C SER A 335 -12.76 11.05 -6.85
N ARG A 336 -11.98 10.37 -7.71
CA ARG A 336 -12.32 9.04 -8.21
C ARG A 336 -12.73 8.13 -7.06
N ASN A 337 -13.94 7.60 -7.15
CA ASN A 337 -14.50 6.70 -6.16
C ASN A 337 -14.55 7.25 -4.71
N GLN A 338 -14.62 8.57 -4.50
CA GLN A 338 -14.50 9.22 -3.17
C GLN A 338 -13.25 8.80 -2.38
N GLN A 339 -12.19 8.38 -3.08
CA GLN A 339 -10.99 7.87 -2.44
C GLN A 339 -10.37 8.89 -1.47
N HIS A 340 -10.35 10.16 -1.85
CA HIS A 340 -9.79 11.24 -1.04
C HIS A 340 -10.51 11.36 0.31
N ASN A 341 -11.83 11.45 0.29
CA ASN A 341 -12.66 11.54 1.49
C ASN A 341 -12.59 10.25 2.33
N THR A 342 -12.50 9.09 1.68
CA THR A 342 -12.36 7.80 2.37
C THR A 342 -11.05 7.72 3.15
N ILE A 343 -9.92 8.12 2.55
CA ILE A 343 -8.60 8.12 3.20
C ILE A 343 -8.56 9.17 4.31
N SER A 344 -9.15 10.34 4.10
CA SER A 344 -9.24 11.36 5.15
C SER A 344 -10.14 10.96 6.31
N LEU A 345 -11.18 10.17 6.07
CA LEU A 345 -11.99 9.58 7.14
C LEU A 345 -11.16 8.59 7.98
N GLN A 346 -10.27 7.81 7.36
CA GLN A 346 -9.32 6.96 8.09
C GLN A 346 -8.29 7.78 8.87
N PHE A 347 -7.80 8.89 8.30
CA PHE A 347 -6.93 9.82 9.03
C PHE A 347 -7.65 10.45 10.23
N LEU A 348 -8.92 10.84 10.07
CA LEU A 348 -9.76 11.33 11.15
C LEU A 348 -9.98 10.26 12.23
N TYR A 349 -10.22 9.00 11.84
CA TYR A 349 -10.36 7.90 12.79
C TYR A 349 -9.08 7.69 13.61
N ALA A 350 -7.91 7.74 12.97
CA ALA A 350 -6.63 7.71 13.68
C ALA A 350 -6.45 8.91 14.64
N ALA A 351 -6.90 10.10 14.24
CA ALA A 351 -6.89 11.28 15.12
C ALA A 351 -7.80 11.12 16.35
N TYR A 352 -8.99 10.53 16.17
CA TYR A 352 -9.87 10.15 17.28
C TYR A 352 -9.20 9.16 18.23
N LYS A 353 -8.61 8.08 17.71
CA LYS A 353 -7.86 7.10 18.54
C LYS A 353 -6.70 7.75 19.30
N ALA A 354 -6.00 8.70 18.68
CA ALA A 354 -4.86 9.41 19.27
C ALA A 354 -5.25 10.53 20.25
N ASN A 355 -6.56 10.81 20.41
CA ASN A 355 -7.11 11.95 21.16
C ASN A 355 -6.55 13.30 20.69
N ASP A 356 -6.33 13.47 19.37
CA ASP A 356 -5.86 14.74 18.79
C ASP A 356 -7.03 15.67 18.48
N THR A 357 -7.49 16.43 19.47
CA THR A 357 -8.66 17.30 19.34
C THR A 357 -8.52 18.36 18.25
N ALA A 358 -7.30 18.82 17.96
CA ALA A 358 -7.06 19.83 16.93
C ALA A 358 -7.28 19.24 15.54
N LEU A 359 -6.67 18.10 15.24
CA LEU A 359 -6.85 17.40 13.97
C LEU A 359 -8.27 16.85 13.82
N ILE A 360 -8.88 16.34 14.89
CA ILE A 360 -10.29 15.91 14.87
C ILE A 360 -11.18 17.04 14.34
N LYS A 361 -11.12 18.22 14.99
CA LYS A 361 -11.94 19.37 14.59
C LYS A 361 -11.65 19.82 13.16
N LYS A 362 -10.37 19.90 12.80
CA LYS A 362 -9.92 20.35 11.48
C LYS A 362 -10.44 19.47 10.35
N VAL A 363 -10.21 18.16 10.47
CA VAL A 363 -10.51 17.19 9.41
C VAL A 363 -12.00 16.90 9.33
N SER A 364 -12.70 16.75 10.47
CA SER A 364 -14.15 16.52 10.48
C SER A 364 -14.93 17.68 9.84
N THR A 365 -14.53 18.92 10.14
CA THR A 365 -15.18 20.12 9.58
C THR A 365 -15.04 20.17 8.05
N GLN A 366 -13.88 19.82 7.51
CA GLN A 366 -13.66 19.78 6.07
C GLN A 366 -14.45 18.66 5.39
N LEU A 367 -14.43 17.45 5.96
CA LEU A 367 -15.18 16.30 5.44
C LEU A 367 -16.68 16.58 5.43
N GLN A 368 -17.22 17.08 6.53
CA GLN A 368 -18.64 17.42 6.63
C GLN A 368 -19.01 18.46 5.56
N LYS A 369 -18.25 19.57 5.48
CA LYS A 369 -18.51 20.63 4.50
C LYS A 369 -18.52 20.11 3.07
N ASP A 370 -17.51 19.35 2.68
CA ASP A 370 -17.41 18.82 1.31
C ASP A 370 -18.55 17.83 1.01
N MET A 371 -18.82 16.87 1.90
CA MET A 371 -19.88 15.88 1.69
C MET A 371 -21.28 16.49 1.66
N GLU A 372 -21.56 17.52 2.49
CA GLU A 372 -22.81 18.28 2.45
C GLU A 372 -22.94 19.10 1.16
N GLN A 373 -21.85 19.69 0.67
CA GLN A 373 -21.83 20.41 -0.61
C GLN A 373 -22.09 19.46 -1.79
N GLN A 374 -21.51 18.26 -1.76
CA GLN A 374 -21.76 17.23 -2.76
C GLN A 374 -23.23 16.77 -2.73
N GLN A 375 -23.79 16.52 -1.54
CA GLN A 375 -25.19 16.16 -1.38
C GLN A 375 -26.11 17.26 -1.93
N ALA A 376 -25.85 18.53 -1.60
CA ALA A 376 -26.60 19.67 -2.12
C ALA A 376 -26.48 19.78 -3.66
N TYR A 377 -25.31 19.49 -4.22
CA TYR A 377 -25.11 19.44 -5.67
C TYR A 377 -26.01 18.38 -6.32
N TYR A 378 -25.98 17.13 -5.84
CA TYR A 378 -26.82 16.07 -6.40
C TYR A 378 -28.32 16.39 -6.29
N GLN A 379 -28.76 16.93 -5.15
CA GLN A 379 -30.14 17.35 -4.94
C GLN A 379 -30.58 18.51 -5.85
N SER A 380 -29.63 19.34 -6.31
CA SER A 380 -29.92 20.45 -7.24
C SER A 380 -30.09 20.00 -8.70
N LEU A 381 -29.67 18.77 -9.05
CA LEU A 381 -29.74 18.28 -10.42
C LEU A 381 -31.15 17.80 -10.78
N PRO A 382 -31.62 18.06 -12.02
CA PRO A 382 -32.81 17.41 -12.55
C PRO A 382 -32.65 15.89 -12.60
N ASP A 383 -33.75 15.14 -12.45
CA ASP A 383 -33.75 13.66 -12.38
C ASP A 383 -32.91 13.01 -13.48
N ARG A 384 -33.03 13.48 -14.74
CA ARG A 384 -32.28 12.96 -15.89
C ARG A 384 -30.75 13.08 -15.75
N MET A 385 -30.26 14.06 -15.00
CA MET A 385 -28.82 14.26 -14.73
C MET A 385 -28.38 13.58 -13.43
N ARG A 386 -29.30 13.43 -12.47
CA ARG A 386 -29.03 12.82 -11.16
C ARG A 386 -29.00 11.30 -11.21
N GLU A 387 -29.91 10.67 -11.95
CA GLU A 387 -30.03 9.21 -12.03
C GLU A 387 -28.71 8.52 -12.46
N PRO A 388 -27.95 9.01 -13.46
CA PRO A 388 -26.64 8.45 -13.80
C PRO A 388 -25.58 8.59 -12.69
N LEU A 389 -25.80 9.48 -11.73
CA LEU A 389 -24.89 9.76 -10.60
C LEU A 389 -25.35 9.11 -9.30
N ALA A 390 -26.43 8.31 -9.30
CA ALA A 390 -27.01 7.73 -8.10
C ALA A 390 -26.01 6.94 -7.25
N TYR A 391 -25.09 6.21 -7.91
CA TYR A 391 -24.02 5.48 -7.21
C TYR A 391 -23.03 6.41 -6.48
N GLU A 392 -22.69 7.55 -7.09
CA GLU A 392 -21.78 8.52 -6.49
C GLU A 392 -22.43 9.29 -5.34
N GLU A 393 -23.72 9.60 -5.49
CA GLU A 393 -24.55 10.18 -4.44
C GLU A 393 -24.68 9.22 -3.25
N GLU A 394 -25.03 7.95 -3.48
CA GLU A 394 -25.15 6.95 -2.42
C GLU A 394 -23.83 6.76 -1.65
N ARG A 395 -22.70 6.75 -2.38
CA ARG A 395 -21.38 6.65 -1.75
C ARG A 395 -21.06 7.87 -0.89
N ASN A 396 -21.38 9.08 -1.37
CA ASN A 396 -21.22 10.30 -0.57
C ASN A 396 -22.08 10.26 0.69
N ASP A 397 -23.36 9.89 0.56
CA ASP A 397 -24.27 9.75 1.70
C ASP A 397 -23.79 8.69 2.70
N GLY A 398 -23.22 7.59 2.21
CA GLY A 398 -22.60 6.55 3.02
C GLY A 398 -21.43 7.09 3.85
N LEU A 399 -20.55 7.88 3.25
CA LEU A 399 -19.42 8.51 3.94
C LEU A 399 -19.89 9.56 4.96
N LEU A 400 -20.92 10.34 4.64
CA LEU A 400 -21.48 11.33 5.56
C LEU A 400 -22.11 10.63 6.79
N ARG A 401 -22.84 9.52 6.58
CA ARG A 401 -23.33 8.67 7.69
C ARG A 401 -22.19 8.09 8.51
N ALA A 402 -21.12 7.63 7.87
CA ALA A 402 -19.94 7.09 8.55
C ALA A 402 -19.25 8.16 9.41
N LEU A 403 -19.13 9.40 8.92
CA LEU A 403 -18.58 10.53 9.67
C LEU A 403 -19.39 10.82 10.94
N PHE A 404 -20.73 10.90 10.84
CA PHE A 404 -21.59 11.12 12.00
C PHE A 404 -21.53 9.96 13.00
N SER A 405 -21.56 8.72 12.51
CA SER A 405 -21.44 7.52 13.35
C SER A 405 -20.12 7.53 14.13
N LEU A 406 -19.02 7.88 13.46
CA LEU A 406 -17.70 7.99 14.07
C LEU A 406 -17.68 9.01 15.21
N GLU A 407 -18.22 10.20 14.98
CA GLU A 407 -18.28 11.25 16.00
C GLU A 407 -19.12 10.81 17.22
N GLN A 408 -20.27 10.17 17.00
CA GLN A 408 -21.11 9.67 18.09
C GLN A 408 -20.44 8.56 18.89
N GLN A 409 -19.77 7.62 18.21
CA GLN A 409 -19.04 6.55 18.86
C GLN A 409 -17.98 7.09 19.84
N PHE A 410 -17.15 8.03 19.40
CA PHE A 410 -16.11 8.60 20.27
C PHE A 410 -16.65 9.56 21.33
N LYS A 411 -17.78 10.24 21.10
CA LYS A 411 -18.48 11.00 22.15
C LYS A 411 -18.97 10.08 23.27
N GLN A 412 -19.56 8.93 22.92
CA GLN A 412 -20.04 7.95 23.91
C GLN A 412 -18.89 7.31 24.68
N MET A 413 -17.77 6.97 24.02
CA MET A 413 -16.59 6.42 24.68
C MET A 413 -15.95 7.39 25.69
N ASN A 414 -16.03 8.70 25.42
CA ASN A 414 -15.45 9.74 26.29
C ASN A 414 -16.40 10.24 27.39
N ALA A 415 -17.69 9.90 27.33
CA ALA A 415 -18.63 10.16 28.42
C ALA A 415 -18.37 9.12 29.53
N GLN A 416 -17.81 9.53 30.67
CA GLN A 416 -17.56 8.65 31.81
C GLN A 416 -18.83 7.87 32.20
N PRO A 417 -18.74 6.59 32.62
CA PRO A 417 -19.89 5.90 33.20
C PRO A 417 -20.31 6.65 34.47
N ASN A 418 -21.60 6.97 34.57
CA ASN A 418 -22.18 7.61 35.75
C ASN A 418 -21.71 6.86 37.00
N VAL A 419 -20.99 7.56 37.88
CA VAL A 419 -20.75 7.10 39.24
C VAL A 419 -22.13 6.94 39.87
N GLU A 420 -22.58 5.70 40.07
CA GLU A 420 -23.77 5.43 40.86
C GLU A 420 -23.52 6.00 42.26
N THR A 421 -24.08 7.17 42.54
CA THR A 421 -24.21 7.67 43.90
C THR A 421 -25.03 6.64 44.67
N GLN A 422 -24.37 5.90 45.58
CA GLN A 422 -25.05 5.05 46.55
C GLN A 422 -25.96 5.94 47.42
N GLY A 423 -27.22 6.08 47.01
CA GLY A 423 -28.26 6.71 47.82
C GLY A 423 -28.56 5.79 49.00
N ASN A 424 -28.27 6.27 50.21
CA ASN A 424 -28.67 5.60 51.46
C ASN A 424 -30.18 5.35 51.47
N ILE A 425 -30.58 4.09 51.34
CA ILE A 425 -31.98 3.68 51.51
C ILE A 425 -32.29 3.67 53.01
N GLN A 426 -32.98 4.69 53.50
CA GLN A 426 -33.60 4.65 54.83
C GLN A 426 -34.91 3.86 54.73
N THR A 427 -34.93 2.65 55.28
CA THR A 427 -36.16 1.88 55.48
C THR A 427 -36.67 2.14 56.91
N ALA A 428 -37.81 2.81 57.03
CA ALA A 428 -38.60 2.81 58.25
C ALA A 428 -39.64 1.67 58.16
N PRO A 429 -39.80 0.82 59.18
CA PRO A 429 -40.79 -0.25 59.16
C PRO A 429 -42.21 0.29 59.32
N VAL A 430 -43.14 -0.26 58.52
CA VAL A 430 -44.59 0.01 58.63
C VAL A 430 -45.17 -0.91 59.72
N PRO A 431 -46.06 -0.44 60.62
CA PRO A 431 -46.64 -1.27 61.67
C PRO A 431 -47.73 -2.20 61.13
N ASP A 432 -47.73 -3.44 61.61
CA ASP A 432 -48.71 -4.48 61.28
C ASP A 432 -50.13 -4.12 61.76
N SER A 433 -51.11 -4.27 60.88
CA SER A 433 -52.54 -4.19 61.22
C SER A 433 -53.14 -5.59 61.30
N ASN A 434 -53.73 -5.89 62.47
CA ASN A 434 -54.59 -7.05 62.78
C ASN A 434 -55.71 -7.27 61.76
#